data_AF-A0A7C3YA84-F1
#
_entry.id   AF-A0A7C3YA84-F1
#
_cell.length_a   1.000
_cell.length_b   1.000
_cell.length_c   1.000
_cell.angle_alpha   90.00
_cell.angle_beta   90.00
_cell.angle_gamma   90.00
#
_symmetry.space_group_name_H-M   'P 1'
#
loop_
_entity.id
_entity.type
_entity.pdbx_description
1 polymer ?
#
loop_
_entity_poly.entity_id
_entity_poly.type
_entity_poly.pdbx_seq_one_letter_code
_entity_poly.pdbx_strand_id
1 'polypeptide(L)'
;MSYEPTIVGFLCNWCSYSGADLAGTSRIQYPPNIRIIRVMCSARVDPTFVLKALRDGADGVLVCGCHPGDCHYSEGNYKTMRRFPLLKKLLADYGIEDERVRLEWVSASEGQRFADIVSDMTEKLRALGPSPVKADLAHDAVER
;
A
#
# COMPACT_ATOMS: atom_id res chain seq x y z
N MET A 1 14.11 -18.21 11.58
CA MET A 1 12.79 -17.82 11.06
C MET A 1 13.01 -17.16 9.71
N SER A 2 12.26 -17.54 8.68
CA SER A 2 12.26 -16.83 7.39
C SER A 2 11.70 -15.43 7.58
N TYR A 3 12.25 -14.44 6.87
CA TYR A 3 11.75 -13.08 6.88
C TYR A 3 10.34 -13.01 6.24
N GLU A 4 9.43 -12.30 6.89
CA GLU A 4 8.09 -12.02 6.36
C GLU A 4 7.83 -10.50 6.37
N PRO A 5 7.58 -9.88 5.21
CA PRO A 5 7.42 -8.43 5.12
C PRO A 5 6.10 -7.98 5.75
N THR A 6 6.08 -6.78 6.33
CA THR A 6 4.86 -6.12 6.77
C THR A 6 4.38 -5.09 5.75
N ILE A 7 3.12 -5.20 5.32
CA ILE A 7 2.50 -4.26 4.38
C ILE A 7 1.42 -3.46 5.10
N VAL A 8 1.44 -2.13 4.96
CA VAL A 8 0.33 -1.26 5.35
C VAL A 8 -0.50 -0.92 4.10
N GLY A 9 -1.79 -1.24 4.12
CA GLY A 9 -2.71 -1.01 3.00
C GLY A 9 -3.72 0.10 3.27
N PHE A 10 -3.69 1.20 2.51
CA PHE A 10 -4.74 2.22 2.55
C PHE A 10 -5.77 1.94 1.45
N LEU A 11 -6.96 1.47 1.84
CA LEU A 11 -8.01 1.08 0.88
C LEU A 11 -9.17 2.07 0.92
N CYS A 12 -9.61 2.51 -0.26
CA CYS A 12 -10.82 3.30 -0.37
C CYS A 12 -12.06 2.47 0.00
N ASN A 13 -12.99 3.08 0.74
CA ASN A 13 -14.16 2.42 1.30
C ASN A 13 -15.07 1.80 0.22
N TRP A 14 -15.28 2.51 -0.87
CA TRP A 14 -16.34 2.18 -1.83
C TRP A 14 -16.00 1.02 -2.75
N CYS A 15 -14.75 0.97 -3.23
CA CYS A 15 -14.31 0.00 -4.22
C CYS A 15 -13.33 -1.00 -3.60
N SER A 16 -12.13 -0.56 -3.26
CA SER A 16 -11.03 -1.47 -2.92
C SER A 16 -11.23 -2.19 -1.60
N TYR A 17 -11.81 -1.53 -0.58
CA TYR A 17 -12.17 -2.18 0.67
C TYR A 17 -13.24 -3.26 0.44
N SER A 18 -14.29 -2.95 -0.34
CA SER A 18 -15.29 -3.93 -0.77
C SER A 18 -14.68 -5.07 -1.62
N GLY A 19 -13.67 -4.79 -2.44
CA GLY A 19 -12.92 -5.82 -3.18
C GLY A 19 -12.16 -6.76 -2.25
N ALA A 20 -11.58 -6.23 -1.18
CA ALA A 20 -10.97 -7.04 -0.12
C ALA A 20 -12.02 -7.88 0.64
N ASP A 21 -13.18 -7.30 0.95
CA ASP A 21 -14.30 -8.03 1.55
C ASP A 21 -14.81 -9.16 0.62
N LEU A 22 -14.87 -8.89 -0.69
CA LEU A 22 -15.22 -9.91 -1.69
C LEU A 22 -14.20 -11.04 -1.70
N ALA A 23 -12.89 -10.75 -1.66
CA ALA A 23 -11.87 -11.79 -1.54
C ALA A 23 -12.10 -12.68 -0.31
N GLY A 24 -12.45 -12.08 0.83
CA GLY A 24 -12.79 -12.81 2.06
C GLY A 24 -14.05 -13.67 1.94
N THR A 25 -15.15 -13.11 1.45
CA THR A 25 -16.43 -13.83 1.28
C THR A 25 -16.35 -14.94 0.23
N SER A 26 -15.54 -14.75 -0.81
CA SER A 26 -15.21 -15.75 -1.83
C SER A 26 -14.13 -16.75 -1.39
N ARG A 27 -13.59 -16.62 -0.17
CA ARG A 27 -12.55 -17.49 0.40
C ARG A 27 -11.25 -17.55 -0.41
N ILE A 28 -10.96 -16.49 -1.17
CA ILE A 28 -9.74 -16.37 -1.96
C ILE A 28 -8.56 -16.16 -1.01
N GLN A 29 -7.58 -17.07 -1.06
CA GLN A 29 -6.41 -17.02 -0.18
C GLN A 29 -5.35 -16.08 -0.75
N TYR A 30 -4.67 -15.36 0.14
CA TYR A 30 -3.49 -14.55 -0.15
C TYR A 30 -2.63 -14.45 1.13
N PRO A 31 -1.35 -14.05 1.04
CA PRO A 31 -0.48 -13.96 2.20
C PRO A 31 -1.01 -12.99 3.29
N PRO A 32 -0.90 -13.33 4.59
CA PRO A 32 -1.46 -12.55 5.69
C PRO A 32 -0.62 -11.31 6.08
N ASN A 33 0.16 -10.77 5.14
CA ASN A 33 1.19 -9.76 5.38
C ASN A 33 0.63 -8.32 5.38
N ILE A 34 -0.55 -8.11 4.79
CA ILE A 34 -1.21 -6.80 4.69
C ILE A 34 -2.07 -6.49 5.91
N ARG A 35 -1.96 -5.25 6.41
CA ARG A 35 -2.82 -4.67 7.45
C ARG A 35 -3.55 -3.47 6.85
N ILE A 36 -4.87 -3.58 6.75
CA ILE A 36 -5.70 -2.63 6.02
C ILE A 36 -6.15 -1.48 6.94
N ILE A 37 -5.94 -0.25 6.48
CA ILE A 37 -6.51 0.99 7.01
C ILE A 37 -7.55 1.48 6.02
N ARG A 38 -8.81 1.54 6.47
CA ARG A 38 -9.92 2.04 5.66
C ARG A 38 -9.89 3.57 5.58
N VAL A 39 -9.98 4.11 4.37
CA VAL A 39 -10.19 5.55 4.13
C VAL A 39 -11.39 5.72 3.20
N MET A 40 -12.07 6.88 3.24
CA MET A 40 -13.24 7.07 2.38
C MET A 40 -12.88 7.11 0.88
N CYS A 41 -11.72 7.69 0.54
CA CYS A 41 -11.24 7.82 -0.83
C CYS A 41 -9.72 7.66 -0.85
N SER A 42 -9.15 7.16 -1.94
CA SER A 42 -7.69 7.19 -2.14
C SER A 42 -7.13 8.61 -2.09
N ALA A 43 -7.94 9.64 -2.39
CA ALA A 43 -7.57 11.05 -2.26
C ALA A 43 -7.25 11.47 -0.82
N ARG A 44 -7.76 10.72 0.17
CA ARG A 44 -7.50 10.96 1.59
C ARG A 44 -6.09 10.56 1.99
N VAL A 45 -5.45 9.69 1.22
CA VAL A 45 -4.08 9.25 1.47
C VAL A 45 -3.12 10.39 1.15
N ASP A 46 -2.68 11.07 2.20
CA ASP A 46 -1.63 12.07 2.12
C ASP A 46 -0.26 11.37 2.01
N PRO A 47 0.70 11.89 1.22
CA PRO A 47 2.05 11.32 1.14
C PRO A 47 2.72 11.11 2.50
N THR A 48 2.44 11.98 3.48
CA THR A 48 2.96 11.84 4.85
C THR A 48 2.51 10.55 5.54
N PHE A 49 1.36 9.98 5.18
CA PHE A 49 0.89 8.70 5.73
C PHE A 49 1.76 7.54 5.22
N VAL A 50 2.16 7.59 3.96
CA VAL A 50 3.06 6.59 3.36
C VAL A 50 4.44 6.68 4.02
N LEU A 51 4.99 7.89 4.14
CA LEU A 51 6.27 8.12 4.81
C LEU A 51 6.24 7.66 6.27
N LYS A 52 5.17 7.97 7.00
CA LYS A 52 4.97 7.53 8.39
C LYS A 52 4.92 6.01 8.49
N ALA A 53 4.20 5.33 7.60
CA ALA A 53 4.11 3.87 7.62
C ALA A 53 5.48 3.21 7.41
N LEU A 54 6.26 3.68 6.43
CA LEU A 54 7.64 3.22 6.21
C LEU A 54 8.51 3.51 7.44
N ARG A 55 8.40 4.72 8.00
CA ARG A 55 9.10 5.14 9.21
C ARG A 55 8.66 4.39 10.48
N ASP A 56 7.51 3.74 10.49
CA ASP A 56 7.08 2.92 11.62
C ASP A 56 7.45 1.44 11.42
N GLY A 57 8.23 1.14 10.38
CA GLY A 57 8.77 -0.19 10.11
C GLY A 57 7.94 -1.03 9.14
N ALA A 58 7.04 -0.43 8.34
CA ALA A 58 6.44 -1.14 7.21
C ALA A 58 7.50 -1.43 6.14
N ASP A 59 7.51 -2.66 5.64
CA ASP A 59 8.39 -3.08 4.55
C ASP A 59 7.83 -2.67 3.18
N GLY A 60 6.52 -2.43 3.12
CA GLY A 60 5.88 -1.76 1.99
C GLY A 60 4.52 -1.14 2.33
N VAL A 61 4.05 -0.27 1.43
CA VAL A 61 2.79 0.45 1.53
C VAL A 61 1.98 0.29 0.24
N LEU A 62 0.76 -0.21 0.37
CA LEU A 62 -0.20 -0.35 -0.72
C LEU A 62 -1.27 0.74 -0.61
N VAL A 63 -1.51 1.50 -1.69
CA VAL A 63 -2.62 2.44 -1.79
C VAL A 63 -3.59 1.90 -2.84
N CYS A 64 -4.84 1.67 -2.47
CA CYS A 64 -5.86 1.16 -3.38
C CYS A 64 -7.05 2.13 -3.52
N GLY A 65 -7.44 2.42 -4.75
CA GLY A 65 -8.62 3.23 -5.07
C GLY A 65 -9.58 2.57 -6.06
N CYS A 66 -10.72 3.23 -6.29
CA CYS A 66 -11.58 2.92 -7.43
C CYS A 66 -10.84 3.17 -8.75
N HIS A 67 -11.23 2.45 -9.81
CA HIS A 67 -10.73 2.72 -11.16
C HIS A 67 -10.93 4.19 -11.57
N PRO A 68 -10.00 4.77 -12.34
CA PRO A 68 -10.17 6.12 -12.88
C PRO A 68 -11.47 6.23 -13.68
N GLY A 69 -12.34 7.19 -13.34
CA GLY A 69 -13.69 7.31 -13.88
C GLY A 69 -14.79 6.81 -12.93
N ASP A 70 -14.48 5.86 -12.05
CA ASP A 70 -15.46 5.21 -11.16
C ASP A 70 -15.37 5.72 -9.71
N CYS A 71 -14.73 6.87 -9.48
CA CYS A 71 -14.59 7.39 -8.13
C CYS A 71 -15.96 7.76 -7.56
N HIS A 72 -16.29 7.23 -6.37
CA HIS A 72 -17.51 7.62 -5.66
C HIS A 72 -17.59 9.14 -5.39
N TYR A 73 -16.43 9.79 -5.27
CA TYR A 73 -16.33 11.25 -5.10
C TYR A 73 -15.91 11.95 -6.40
N SER A 74 -16.32 11.39 -7.54
CA SER A 74 -16.09 11.85 -8.92
C SER A 74 -14.64 11.86 -9.37
N GLU A 75 -13.77 12.64 -8.71
CA GLU A 75 -12.40 12.88 -9.18
C GLU A 75 -11.32 12.67 -8.12
N GLY A 76 -11.69 12.13 -6.95
CA GLY A 76 -10.74 11.97 -5.85
C GLY A 76 -9.50 11.15 -6.23
N ASN A 77 -9.69 10.02 -6.90
CA ASN A 77 -8.59 9.15 -7.33
C ASN A 77 -7.64 9.82 -8.35
N TYR A 78 -8.11 10.75 -9.19
CA TYR A 78 -7.24 11.53 -10.07
C TYR A 78 -6.28 12.46 -9.30
N LYS A 79 -6.65 12.90 -8.09
CA LYS A 79 -5.72 13.65 -7.23
C LYS A 79 -4.61 12.74 -6.72
N THR A 80 -4.94 11.51 -6.31
CA THR A 80 -3.95 10.49 -5.94
C THR A 80 -3.03 10.17 -7.12
N MET A 81 -3.60 9.93 -8.30
CA MET A 81 -2.84 9.62 -9.52
C MET A 81 -1.82 10.70 -9.89
N ARG A 82 -2.15 11.98 -9.66
CA ARG A 82 -1.22 13.10 -9.89
C ARG A 82 -0.13 13.23 -8.82
N ARG A 83 -0.45 12.92 -7.56
CA ARG A 83 0.49 13.02 -6.43
C ARG A 83 1.46 11.83 -6.37
N PHE A 84 1.01 10.66 -6.77
CA PHE A 84 1.76 9.43 -6.59
C PHE A 84 3.12 9.41 -7.31
N PRO A 85 3.26 9.88 -8.56
CA PRO A 85 4.56 9.98 -9.21
C PRO A 85 5.56 10.88 -8.47
N LEU A 86 5.07 11.97 -7.86
CA LEU A 86 5.92 12.87 -7.07
C LEU A 86 6.41 12.19 -5.79
N LEU A 87 5.53 11.43 -5.12
CA LEU A 87 5.90 10.59 -3.98
C LEU A 87 6.95 9.54 -4.39
N LYS A 88 6.77 8.87 -5.53
CA LYS A 88 7.72 7.86 -6.02
C LYS A 88 9.10 8.45 -6.29
N LYS A 89 9.17 9.63 -6.92
CA LYS A 89 10.42 10.36 -7.10
C LYS A 89 11.09 10.70 -5.77
N LEU A 90 10.32 11.23 -4.82
CA LEU A 90 10.84 11.54 -3.48
C LEU A 90 11.40 10.30 -2.79
N LEU A 91 10.70 9.16 -2.83
CA LEU A 91 11.17 7.91 -2.22
C LEU A 91 12.48 7.42 -2.86
N ALA A 92 12.58 7.51 -4.18
CA ALA A 92 13.80 7.15 -4.91
C ALA A 92 14.99 8.04 -4.53
N ASP A 93 14.79 9.35 -4.35
CA ASP A 93 15.83 10.28 -3.90
C ASP A 93 16.36 9.92 -2.48
N TYR A 94 15.57 9.21 -1.68
CA TYR A 94 15.95 8.68 -0.35
C TYR A 94 16.41 7.21 -0.39
N GLY A 95 16.62 6.64 -1.57
CA GLY A 95 17.11 5.26 -1.73
C GLY A 95 16.09 4.18 -1.41
N ILE A 96 14.80 4.52 -1.36
CA ILE A 96 13.72 3.55 -1.12
C ILE A 96 13.32 2.92 -2.46
N GLU A 97 13.33 1.59 -2.50
CA GLU A 97 13.05 0.79 -3.69
C GLU A 97 11.61 1.00 -4.18
N ASP A 98 11.45 1.04 -5.50
CA ASP A 98 10.18 1.34 -6.16
C ASP A 98 9.06 0.39 -5.68
N GLU A 99 9.37 -0.89 -5.59
CA GLU A 99 8.43 -1.95 -5.26
C GLU A 99 7.83 -1.83 -3.84
N ARG A 100 8.46 -1.05 -2.95
CA ARG A 100 7.97 -0.85 -1.58
C ARG A 100 6.71 -0.01 -1.50
N VAL A 101 6.41 0.83 -2.49
CA VAL A 101 5.21 1.68 -2.48
C VAL A 101 4.44 1.56 -3.78
N ARG A 102 3.21 1.06 -3.70
CA ARG A 102 2.37 0.75 -4.86
C ARG A 102 1.01 1.46 -4.81
N LEU A 103 0.55 1.89 -5.98
CA LEU A 103 -0.79 2.42 -6.21
C LEU A 103 -1.52 1.46 -7.15
N GLU A 104 -2.66 0.97 -6.72
CA GLU A 104 -3.47 0.02 -7.48
C GLU A 104 -4.94 0.45 -7.53
N TRP A 105 -5.61 0.03 -8.59
CA TRP A 105 -7.03 0.31 -8.80
C TRP A 105 -7.81 -1.00 -8.77
N VAL A 106 -8.76 -1.09 -7.85
CA VAL A 106 -9.55 -2.30 -7.55
C VAL A 106 -11.00 -1.89 -7.29
N SER A 107 -11.90 -2.38 -8.13
CA SER A 107 -13.36 -2.27 -7.99
C SER A 107 -13.91 -3.17 -6.88
N ALA A 108 -15.16 -2.96 -6.50
CA ALA A 108 -15.83 -3.79 -5.49
C ALA A 108 -16.00 -5.26 -5.92
N SER A 109 -16.03 -5.54 -7.22
CA SER A 109 -16.19 -6.88 -7.79
C SER A 109 -14.87 -7.62 -8.07
N GLU A 110 -13.73 -7.02 -7.73
CA GLU A 110 -12.39 -7.50 -8.11
C GLU A 110 -11.64 -8.18 -6.95
N GLY A 111 -12.30 -9.13 -6.27
CA GLY A 111 -11.71 -9.85 -5.14
C GLY A 111 -10.46 -10.66 -5.50
N GLN A 112 -10.47 -11.35 -6.65
CA GLN A 112 -9.29 -12.09 -7.13
C GLN A 112 -8.12 -11.15 -7.40
N ARG A 113 -8.38 -10.04 -8.10
CA ARG A 113 -7.34 -9.04 -8.40
C ARG A 113 -6.72 -8.46 -7.13
N PHE A 114 -7.53 -8.19 -6.09
CA PHE A 114 -7.00 -7.76 -4.79
C PHE A 114 -6.03 -8.80 -4.20
N ALA A 115 -6.43 -10.07 -4.17
CA ALA A 115 -5.58 -11.16 -3.69
C ALA A 115 -4.27 -11.29 -4.50
N ASP A 116 -4.35 -11.15 -5.83
CA ASP A 116 -3.19 -11.22 -6.72
C ASP A 116 -2.21 -10.06 -6.45
N ILE A 117 -2.72 -8.83 -6.28
CA ILE A 117 -1.89 -7.65 -5.92
C ILE A 117 -1.15 -7.90 -4.61
N VAL A 118 -1.86 -8.35 -3.57
CA VAL A 118 -1.26 -8.57 -2.24
C VAL A 118 -0.22 -9.67 -2.30
N SER A 119 -0.48 -10.75 -3.03
CA SER A 119 0.46 -11.84 -3.23
C SER A 119 1.71 -11.37 -3.97
N ASP A 120 1.56 -10.71 -5.11
CA ASP A 120 2.67 -10.17 -5.91
C ASP A 120 3.52 -9.17 -5.11
N MET A 121 2.88 -8.26 -4.37
CA MET A 121 3.61 -7.32 -3.51
C MET A 121 4.37 -8.03 -2.39
N THR A 122 3.76 -9.06 -1.78
CA THR A 122 4.41 -9.82 -0.71
C THR A 122 5.66 -10.54 -1.22
N GLU A 123 5.58 -11.19 -2.38
CA GLU A 123 6.73 -11.89 -2.97
C GLU A 123 7.87 -10.93 -3.35
N LYS A 124 7.53 -9.79 -3.96
CA LYS A 124 8.53 -8.75 -4.30
C LYS A 124 9.24 -8.24 -3.04
N LEU A 125 8.50 -7.95 -1.99
CA LEU A 125 9.07 -7.48 -0.72
C LEU A 125 9.89 -8.57 -0.02
N ARG A 126 9.48 -9.83 -0.11
CA ARG A 126 10.25 -10.95 0.42
C ARG A 126 11.60 -11.08 -0.28
N ALA A 127 11.64 -10.87 -1.60
CA ALA A 127 12.88 -10.86 -2.37
C ALA A 127 13.79 -9.66 -2.06
N LEU A 128 13.22 -8.48 -1.80
CA LEU A 128 13.99 -7.29 -1.40
C LEU A 128 14.53 -7.38 0.03
N GLY A 129 13.85 -8.11 0.91
CA GLY A 129 14.21 -8.16 2.33
C GLY A 129 13.71 -6.95 3.13
N PRO A 130 14.15 -6.81 4.40
CA PRO A 130 13.72 -5.75 5.31
C PRO A 130 13.90 -4.34 4.73
N SER A 131 13.00 -3.41 5.05
CA SER A 131 13.11 -2.02 4.60
C SER A 131 14.40 -1.33 5.08
N PRO A 132 15.09 -0.56 4.21
CA PRO A 132 16.28 0.20 4.59
C PRO A 132 15.96 1.29 5.63
N VAL A 133 14.74 1.86 5.58
CA VAL A 133 14.28 2.89 6.54
C VAL A 133 14.28 2.38 7.98
N LYS A 134 14.08 1.07 8.18
CA LYS A 134 14.08 0.45 9.51
C LYS A 134 15.47 0.47 10.15
N ALA A 135 16.54 0.40 9.36
CA ALA A 135 17.91 0.43 9.85
C ALA A 135 18.26 1.84 10.38
N ASP A 136 17.81 2.89 9.69
CA ASP A 136 18.09 4.28 10.08
C ASP A 136 17.38 4.68 11.39
N LEU A 137 16.18 4.16 11.64
CA LEU A 137 15.44 4.45 12.88
C LEU A 137 16.06 3.84 14.14
N ALA A 138 16.74 2.71 13.99
CA ALA A 138 17.52 2.12 15.07
C ALA A 138 18.71 3.01 15.44
N HIS A 139 19.24 3.79 14.48
CA HIS A 139 20.28 4.79 14.74
C HIS A 139 19.71 6.02 15.46
N ASP A 140 18.61 6.58 14.97
CA ASP A 140 17.95 7.77 15.56
C ASP A 140 17.44 7.55 17.00
N ALA A 141 17.05 6.32 17.34
CA ALA A 141 16.58 5.97 18.68
C ALA A 141 17.71 5.82 19.70
N VAL A 142 18.96 5.65 19.25
CA VAL A 142 20.16 5.58 20.11
C VAL A 142 20.73 6.98 20.39
N GLU A 143 20.41 7.97 19.55
CA GLU A 143 20.84 9.37 19.69
C GLU A 143 19.86 10.26 20.48
N ARG A 144 18.77 9.70 21.02
CA ARG A 144 17.80 10.36 21.91
C ARG A 144 17.85 9.81 23.31
#